data_AF-A0A3N1JEY4-F1
#
_entry.id   AF-A0A3N1JEY4-F1
#
_cell.length_a   1.000
_cell.length_b   1.000
_cell.length_c   1.000
_cell.angle_alpha   90.00
_cell.angle_beta   90.00
_cell.angle_gamma   90.00
#
_symmetry.space_group_name_H-M   'P 1'
#
loop_
_entity.id
_entity.type
_entity.pdbx_description
1 polymer ?
#
loop_
_entity_poly.entity_id
_entity_poly.type
_entity_poly.pdbx_seq_one_letter_code
_entity_poly.pdbx_strand_id
1 'polypeptide(L)'
;MTDTHHAPAEVTLDTETIRVITAIEAEVVAPEQRAHLTWTRPDAGLWAANYAGYYGGTVDRQGTHFFVSDTFGQYVGDFRSLDEAQAALAERLRRILPGVVRPVA
;
A
#
# COMPACT_ATOMS: atom_id res chain seq x y z
N MET A 1 -54.02 38.55 -20.77
CA MET A 1 -53.89 37.52 -21.84
C MET A 1 -52.92 38.11 -22.84
N THR A 2 -51.64 37.78 -22.79
CA THR A 2 -51.08 36.47 -23.15
C THR A 2 -49.86 36.10 -22.31
N ASP A 3 -49.95 34.89 -21.74
CA ASP A 3 -48.87 34.04 -21.26
C ASP A 3 -47.85 33.83 -22.39
N THR A 4 -46.56 33.86 -22.09
CA THR A 4 -45.54 33.31 -22.99
C THR A 4 -44.58 32.50 -22.15
N HIS A 5 -44.92 31.23 -22.00
CA HIS A 5 -44.11 30.18 -21.42
C HIS A 5 -42.69 30.23 -21.99
N HIS A 6 -41.70 30.46 -21.12
CA HIS A 6 -40.30 30.22 -21.45
C HIS A 6 -40.10 28.70 -21.51
N ALA A 7 -39.99 28.17 -22.73
CA ALA A 7 -39.67 26.76 -22.94
C ALA A 7 -38.29 26.45 -22.33
N PRO A 8 -38.15 25.38 -21.52
CA PRO A 8 -36.86 24.97 -21.00
C PRO A 8 -36.01 24.43 -22.16
N ALA A 9 -34.76 24.90 -22.25
CA ALA A 9 -33.80 24.42 -23.23
C ALA A 9 -33.60 22.91 -23.05
N GLU A 10 -33.93 22.15 -24.08
CA GLU A 10 -33.70 20.72 -24.18
C GLU A 10 -32.19 20.47 -24.19
N VAL A 11 -31.64 20.05 -23.06
CA VAL A 11 -30.21 19.72 -22.92
C VAL A 11 -29.99 18.34 -23.54
N THR A 12 -29.72 18.31 -24.84
CA THR A 12 -29.20 17.11 -25.51
C THR A 12 -27.73 16.95 -25.11
N LEU A 13 -27.47 16.09 -24.12
CA LEU A 13 -26.13 15.63 -23.80
C LEU A 13 -25.64 14.74 -24.95
N ASP A 14 -24.72 15.27 -25.76
CA ASP A 14 -24.08 14.51 -26.83
C ASP A 14 -23.35 13.30 -26.22
N THR A 15 -23.51 12.11 -26.84
CA THR A 15 -22.83 10.86 -26.43
C THR A 15 -21.31 11.02 -26.37
N GLU A 16 -20.77 11.99 -27.13
CA GLU A 16 -19.36 12.38 -27.10
C GLU A 16 -18.98 13.08 -25.78
N THR A 17 -19.83 13.95 -25.24
CA THR A 17 -19.62 14.62 -23.94
C THR A 17 -19.70 13.65 -22.77
N ILE A 18 -20.55 12.62 -22.84
CA ILE A 18 -20.62 11.57 -21.81
C ILE A 18 -19.31 10.78 -21.73
N ARG A 19 -18.65 10.52 -22.87
CA ARG A 19 -17.37 9.78 -22.92
C ARG A 19 -16.22 10.53 -22.26
N VAL A 20 -16.25 11.86 -22.25
CA VAL A 20 -15.23 12.68 -21.57
C VAL A 20 -15.31 12.50 -20.04
N ILE A 21 -16.52 12.38 -19.49
CA ILE A 21 -16.71 12.21 -18.04
C ILE A 21 -16.30 10.79 -17.61
N THR A 22 -16.58 9.76 -18.41
CA THR A 22 -16.18 8.37 -18.10
C THR A 22 -14.67 8.12 -18.27
N ALA A 23 -13.98 8.87 -19.14
CA ALA A 23 -12.54 8.73 -19.35
C ALA A 23 -11.72 9.31 -18.19
N ILE A 24 -12.22 10.33 -17.49
CA ILE A 24 -11.53 10.94 -16.35
C ILE A 24 -11.58 10.03 -15.11
N GLU A 25 -12.61 9.20 -14.94
CA GLU A 25 -12.68 8.25 -13.82
C GLU A 25 -11.73 7.05 -13.98
N ALA A 26 -11.41 6.66 -15.21
CA ALA A 26 -10.57 5.50 -15.50
C ALA A 26 -9.05 5.78 -15.37
N GLU A 27 -8.63 7.05 -15.43
CA GLU A 27 -7.19 7.42 -15.48
C GLU A 27 -6.62 7.90 -14.12
N VAL A 28 -7.42 7.93 -13.05
CA VAL A 28 -6.98 8.35 -11.70
C VAL A 28 -6.92 7.17 -10.72
N VAL A 29 -6.69 5.95 -11.22
CA VAL A 29 -6.12 4.89 -10.37
C VAL A 29 -4.63 4.86 -10.67
N ALA A 30 -3.89 5.78 -10.02
CA ALA A 30 -2.44 5.65 -9.96
C ALA A 30 -2.13 4.22 -9.50
N PRO A 31 -1.22 3.49 -10.18
CA PRO A 31 -0.93 2.12 -9.79
C PRO A 31 -0.47 2.15 -8.33
N GLU A 32 -1.27 1.53 -7.46
CA GLU A 32 -0.95 1.37 -6.05
C GLU A 32 0.40 0.68 -5.92
N GLN A 33 1.44 1.47 -5.63
CA GLN A 33 2.78 0.94 -5.53
C GLN A 33 2.89 0.19 -4.21
N ARG A 34 3.08 -1.14 -4.31
CA ARG A 34 3.20 -2.01 -3.13
C ARG A 34 4.20 -1.42 -2.16
N ALA A 35 3.83 -1.36 -0.87
CA ALA A 35 4.72 -0.88 0.17
C ALA A 35 6.04 -1.67 0.16
N HIS A 36 7.15 -0.94 0.06
CA HIS A 36 8.49 -1.51 0.09
C HIS A 36 8.99 -1.57 1.53
N LEU A 37 9.64 -2.69 1.89
CA LEU A 37 10.44 -2.74 3.10
C LEU A 37 11.80 -2.07 2.85
N THR A 38 12.18 -1.23 3.80
CA THR A 38 13.57 -0.80 3.97
C THR A 38 14.07 -1.30 5.31
N TRP A 39 15.36 -1.55 5.42
CA TRP A 39 15.97 -2.13 6.61
C TRP A 39 16.97 -1.17 7.21
N THR A 40 16.93 -1.07 8.53
CA THR A 40 17.96 -0.40 9.33
C THR A 40 18.58 -1.42 10.27
N ARG A 41 19.81 -1.16 10.70
CA ARG A 41 20.54 -2.01 11.64
C ARG A 41 20.84 -1.22 12.92
N PRO A 42 19.89 -1.16 13.87
CA PRO A 42 20.08 -0.42 15.11
C PRO A 42 21.20 -1.00 15.99
N ASP A 43 21.48 -2.30 15.89
CA ASP A 43 22.55 -2.95 16.66
C ASP A 43 23.18 -4.15 15.89
N ALA A 44 24.29 -4.66 16.42
CA ALA A 44 24.94 -5.87 15.96
C ALA A 44 24.01 -7.09 16.11
N GLY A 45 23.43 -7.54 15.00
CA GLY A 45 22.55 -8.71 14.99
C GLY A 45 21.08 -8.36 15.05
N LEU A 46 20.72 -7.07 15.12
CA LEU A 46 19.33 -6.61 15.09
C LEU A 46 19.08 -5.79 13.84
N TRP A 47 18.05 -6.17 13.07
CA TRP A 47 17.53 -5.42 11.93
C TRP A 47 16.10 -4.99 12.21
N ALA A 48 15.79 -3.73 11.95
CA ALA A 48 14.43 -3.19 12.07
C ALA A 48 13.89 -2.84 10.68
N ALA A 49 12.70 -3.36 10.40
CA ALA A 49 11.97 -3.09 9.16
C ALA A 49 11.24 -1.75 9.25
N ASN A 50 11.32 -0.97 8.17
CA ASN A 50 10.41 0.12 7.90
C ASN A 50 9.55 -0.26 6.67
N TYR A 51 8.24 -0.27 6.85
CA TYR A 51 7.26 -0.64 5.84
C TYR A 51 6.40 0.59 5.50
N ALA A 52 6.73 1.25 4.37
CA ALA A 52 6.09 2.50 3.94
C ALA A 52 6.02 3.60 5.02
N GLY A 53 7.10 3.78 5.79
CA GLY A 53 7.17 4.78 6.87
C GLY A 53 6.77 4.25 8.25
N TYR A 54 6.08 3.10 8.31
CA TYR A 54 5.70 2.47 9.56
C TYR A 54 6.77 1.48 10.04
N TYR A 55 6.82 1.26 11.35
CA TYR A 55 7.58 0.14 11.90
C TYR A 55 7.01 -1.18 11.38
N GLY A 56 7.86 -2.03 10.81
CA GLY A 56 7.47 -3.30 10.19
C GLY A 56 7.75 -4.52 11.07
N GLY A 57 8.50 -4.37 12.15
CA GLY A 57 8.99 -5.47 12.97
C GLY A 57 10.51 -5.59 12.95
N THR A 58 11.02 -6.71 13.46
CA THR A 58 12.45 -6.96 13.63
C THR A 58 12.88 -8.34 13.15
N VAL A 59 14.15 -8.43 12.80
CA VAL A 59 14.90 -9.68 12.72
C VAL A 59 16.03 -9.58 13.74
N ASP A 60 16.09 -10.51 14.68
CA ASP A 60 17.14 -10.59 15.70
C ASP A 60 17.96 -11.87 15.51
N ARG A 61 19.29 -11.75 15.47
CA ARG A 61 20.20 -12.89 15.32
C ARG A 61 20.66 -13.37 16.68
N GLN A 62 20.31 -14.60 17.00
CA GLN A 62 20.81 -15.29 18.18
C GLN A 62 21.56 -16.55 17.74
N GLY A 63 22.89 -16.52 17.95
CA GLY A 63 23.78 -17.57 17.47
C GLY A 63 23.77 -17.70 15.94
N THR A 64 23.28 -18.84 15.45
CA THR A 64 23.20 -19.19 14.02
C THR A 64 21.79 -19.05 13.44
N HIS A 65 20.82 -18.56 14.24
CA HIS A 65 19.43 -18.39 13.84
C HIS A 65 19.02 -16.92 13.84
N PHE A 66 18.02 -16.61 13.01
CA PHE A 66 17.40 -15.30 12.87
C PHE A 66 15.94 -15.40 13.26
N PHE A 67 15.54 -14.72 14.33
CA PHE A 67 14.20 -14.72 14.90
C PHE A 67 13.44 -13.50 14.40
N VAL A 68 12.21 -13.71 13.95
CA VAL A 68 11.40 -12.66 13.30
C VAL A 68 10.18 -12.34 14.14
N SER A 69 9.99 -11.05 14.39
CA SER A 69 8.78 -10.50 15.03
C SER A 69 8.13 -9.46 14.12
N ASP A 70 6.80 -9.50 13.98
CA ASP A 70 6.08 -8.52 13.16
C ASP A 70 5.87 -7.17 13.88
N THR A 71 5.19 -6.23 13.21
CA THR A 71 4.90 -4.89 13.76
C THR A 71 4.14 -4.93 15.10
N PHE A 72 3.45 -6.02 15.42
CA PHE A 72 2.70 -6.19 16.66
C PHE A 72 3.48 -7.00 17.70
N GLY A 73 4.76 -7.29 17.44
CA GLY A 73 5.60 -8.14 18.27
C GLY A 73 5.22 -9.63 18.21
N GLN A 74 4.41 -10.05 17.24
CA GLN A 74 4.05 -11.45 17.10
C GLN A 74 5.19 -12.23 16.44
N TYR A 75 5.48 -13.41 16.98
CA TYR A 75 6.48 -14.30 16.42
C TYR A 75 6.06 -14.80 15.03
N VAL A 76 6.93 -14.62 14.05
CA VAL A 76 6.70 -15.04 12.66
C VAL A 76 7.41 -16.36 12.37
N GLY A 77 8.58 -16.58 12.98
CA GLY A 77 9.40 -17.77 12.78
C GLY A 77 10.88 -17.51 13.05
N ASP A 78 11.67 -18.58 12.95
CA ASP A 78 13.12 -18.54 12.98
C ASP A 78 13.72 -19.18 11.73
N PHE A 79 14.81 -18.60 11.25
CA PHE A 79 15.40 -18.93 9.96
C PHE A 79 16.91 -19.08 10.07
N ARG A 80 17.51 -19.82 9.14
CA ARG A 80 18.96 -20.04 9.09
C ARG A 80 19.71 -18.93 8.36
N SER A 81 18.99 -18.10 7.62
CA SER A 81 19.55 -16.97 6.89
C SER A 81 18.77 -15.69 7.15
N LEU A 82 19.48 -14.56 7.03
CA LEU A 82 18.87 -13.24 7.13
C LEU A 82 17.87 -13.02 6.00
N ASP A 83 18.20 -13.43 4.78
CA ASP A 83 17.36 -13.23 3.60
C ASP A 83 16.00 -13.94 3.74
N GLU A 84 15.99 -15.20 4.21
CA GLU A 84 14.76 -15.94 4.49
C GLU A 84 13.92 -15.24 5.57
N ALA A 85 14.57 -14.79 6.66
CA ALA A 85 13.91 -14.07 7.73
C ALA A 85 13.25 -12.77 7.24
N GLN A 86 13.98 -11.98 6.44
CA GLN A 86 13.47 -10.74 5.87
C GLN A 86 12.33 -10.98 4.87
N ALA A 87 12.44 -12.01 4.03
CA ALA A 87 11.39 -12.40 3.09
C ALA A 87 10.12 -12.86 3.81
N ALA A 88 10.27 -13.65 4.88
CA ALA A 88 9.15 -14.10 5.70
C ALA A 88 8.43 -12.93 6.38
N LEU A 89 9.18 -11.95 6.91
CA LEU A 89 8.57 -10.74 7.47
C LEU A 89 7.82 -9.93 6.40
N ALA A 90 8.43 -9.76 5.21
CA ALA A 90 7.81 -9.04 4.11
C ALA A 90 6.48 -9.68 3.68
N GLU A 91 6.45 -11.00 3.62
CA GLU A 91 5.26 -11.78 3.29
C GLU A 91 4.20 -11.70 4.41
N ARG A 92 4.62 -11.79 5.68
CA ARG A 92 3.73 -11.59 6.82
C ARG A 92 3.05 -10.23 6.75
N LEU A 93 3.81 -9.14 6.60
CA LEU A 93 3.30 -7.77 6.56
C LEU A 93 2.28 -7.55 5.44
N ARG A 94 2.52 -8.12 4.26
CA ARG A 94 1.56 -8.06 3.14
C ARG A 94 0.21 -8.69 3.47
N ARG A 95 0.18 -9.73 4.31
CA ARG A 95 -1.07 -10.36 4.75
C ARG A 95 -1.79 -9.60 5.86
N ILE A 96 -1.04 -9.07 6.83
CA ILE A 96 -1.63 -8.42 8.01
C ILE A 96 -1.92 -6.92 7.82
N LEU A 97 -1.32 -6.30 6.81
CA LEU A 97 -1.49 -4.88 6.47
C LEU A 97 -1.84 -4.70 4.98
N PRO A 98 -2.98 -5.25 4.50
CA PRO A 98 -3.32 -5.22 3.08
C PRO A 98 -3.58 -3.81 2.54
N GLY A 99 -3.99 -2.87 3.39
CA GLY A 99 -4.27 -1.48 3.02
C GLY A 99 -3.09 -0.52 3.14
N VAL A 100 -1.89 -1.00 3.49
CA VAL A 100 -0.71 -0.14 3.57
C VAL A 100 -0.10 0.01 2.19
N VAL A 101 -0.43 1.14 1.56
CA VAL A 101 0.08 1.61 0.28
C VAL A 101 0.90 2.88 0.51
N ARG A 102 1.97 3.06 -0.28
CA ARG A 102 2.72 4.32 -0.26
C ARG A 102 2.01 5.31 -1.19
N PRO A 103 1.65 6.51 -0.74
CA PRO A 103 1.29 7.59 -1.66
C PRO A 103 2.51 7.89 -2.54
N VAL A 104 2.32 7.91 -3.86
CA VAL A 104 3.35 8.40 -4.77
C VAL A 104 3.45 9.90 -4.53
N ALA A 105 4.60 10.35 -4.02
CA ALA A 105 4.89 11.78 -3.80
C ALA A 105 5.31 12.46 -5.10
#